data_AF-A0A9J6C2F2-F1
#
_entry.id   AF-A0A9J6C2F2-F1
#
_cell.length_a   1.000
_cell.length_b   1.000
_cell.length_c   1.000
_cell.angle_alpha   90.00
_cell.angle_beta   90.00
_cell.angle_gamma   90.00
#
_symmetry.space_group_name_H-M   'P 1'
#
loop_
_entity.id
_entity.type
_entity.pdbx_description
1 polymer ?
#
loop_
_entity_poly.entity_id
_entity_poly.type
_entity_poly.pdbx_seq_one_letter_code
_entity_poly.pdbx_strand_id
1 'polypeptide(L)'
;MKSVQEFYKDKTIFITGGSGFMGKVLIEKLLYSCSDLKQIILLIRSKNGKDEITRVKEFQKHSLFERIMKEKPKVMEKLKVISGEISQTNIGMSDENMQFVIDNTNIIFHVAASINLKASLKHNTLINFIATKKVLEIAKKIKNLTIMVHVSTAFCNAGFSECKELVYDSTCDPLEIIKLVKSEDENSLVAIEKKLLERYPNTYLLTKRLAENLVKEEFDKNLPVCILRPSIVGPTLKEPFVGWEDSPSALTGVPLMVYTEVLRCMRVNLEAKFNFIPVDVAINGFIMAAKYHGCEASRNENVPVYNLTIDEQVVPSYKEFFTVLNSLKHVYPFASSLWYPNIMTTTNKVKYLINTLLFQWFPAIVIDILLTIVRRKRLMIETQSKITSGMKILEYFTLNNWRLKSNKFDDLIKIQSHDDYKRFFIDTKKINFEKYFEDSIITARILHGKDPLSTLSRAKIVFKM
;
A
#
# COMPACT_ATOMS: atom_id res chain seq x y z
N MET A 1 18.99 19.50 14.78
CA MET A 1 17.65 18.88 14.96
C MET A 1 17.78 17.68 15.88
N LYS A 2 16.74 17.35 16.67
CA LYS A 2 16.68 16.10 17.46
C LYS A 2 16.87 14.89 16.54
N SER A 3 17.44 13.78 17.03
CA SER A 3 17.41 12.50 16.30
C SER A 3 15.96 12.02 16.14
N VAL A 4 15.72 11.04 15.27
CA VAL A 4 14.38 10.46 15.14
C VAL A 4 13.91 9.86 16.46
N GLN A 5 14.77 9.12 17.15
CA GLN A 5 14.45 8.46 18.42
C GLN A 5 14.07 9.48 19.49
N GLU A 6 14.83 10.57 19.60
CA GLU A 6 14.57 11.63 20.59
C GLU A 6 13.27 12.39 20.30
N PHE A 7 12.83 12.48 19.04
CA PHE A 7 11.52 13.04 18.71
C PHE A 7 10.36 12.16 19.19
N TYR A 8 10.49 10.83 19.07
CA TYR A 8 9.45 9.88 19.48
C TYR A 8 9.51 9.48 20.96
N LYS A 9 10.58 9.82 21.67
CA LYS A 9 10.74 9.55 23.10
C LYS A 9 9.57 10.11 23.91
N ASP A 10 9.02 9.28 24.79
CA ASP A 10 7.88 9.58 25.66
C ASP A 10 6.59 10.02 24.93
N LYS A 11 6.53 9.87 23.60
CA LYS A 11 5.33 10.18 22.80
C LYS A 11 4.37 9.00 22.75
N THR A 12 3.09 9.31 22.76
CA THR A 12 2.02 8.36 22.43
C THR A 12 1.61 8.52 20.97
N ILE A 13 1.53 7.41 20.25
CA ILE A 13 1.23 7.39 18.81
C ILE A 13 -0.11 6.70 18.59
N PHE A 14 -1.06 7.39 17.96
CA PHE A 14 -2.33 6.81 17.54
C PHE A 14 -2.26 6.39 16.07
N ILE A 15 -2.50 5.11 15.78
CA ILE A 15 -2.44 4.55 14.43
C ILE A 15 -3.80 3.99 14.04
N THR A 16 -4.34 4.49 12.92
CA THR A 16 -5.47 3.85 12.24
C THR A 16 -4.95 3.00 11.09
N GLY A 17 -5.58 1.85 10.86
CA GLY A 17 -5.16 0.93 9.79
C GLY A 17 -3.88 0.16 10.12
N GLY A 18 -3.48 0.09 11.40
CA GLY A 18 -2.26 -0.60 11.80
C GLY A 18 -2.29 -2.13 11.64
N SER A 19 -3.47 -2.72 11.40
CA SER A 19 -3.59 -4.15 11.04
C SER A 19 -3.37 -4.44 9.55
N GLY A 20 -3.23 -3.42 8.71
CA GLY A 20 -2.89 -3.56 7.28
C GLY A 20 -1.38 -3.63 7.05
N PHE A 21 -1.00 -3.95 5.81
CA PHE A 21 0.39 -4.14 5.37
C PHE A 21 1.35 -3.04 5.86
N MET A 22 1.17 -1.79 5.44
CA MET A 22 2.02 -0.67 5.85
C MET A 22 1.94 -0.40 7.36
N GLY A 23 0.76 -0.54 7.94
CA GLY A 23 0.51 -0.29 9.36
C GLY A 23 1.31 -1.22 10.27
N LYS A 24 1.40 -2.51 9.92
CA LYS A 24 2.22 -3.49 10.65
C LYS A 24 3.71 -3.12 10.61
N VAL A 25 4.23 -2.75 9.44
CA VAL A 25 5.64 -2.34 9.27
C VAL A 25 5.94 -1.06 10.04
N LEU A 26 5.00 -0.09 10.04
CA LEU A 26 5.13 1.13 10.84
C LEU A 26 5.25 0.82 12.35
N ILE A 27 4.40 -0.08 12.86
CA ILE A 27 4.43 -0.48 14.26
C ILE A 27 5.74 -1.21 14.59
N GLU A 28 6.16 -2.17 13.76
CA GLU A 28 7.43 -2.89 13.97
C GLU A 28 8.60 -1.90 14.01
N LYS A 29 8.66 -0.99 13.03
CA LYS A 29 9.76 -0.04 12.90
C LYS A 29 9.84 0.92 14.08
N LEU A 30 8.69 1.47 14.51
CA LEU A 30 8.60 2.37 15.66
C LEU A 30 8.99 1.67 16.96
N LEU A 31 8.45 0.48 17.23
CA LEU A 31 8.78 -0.27 18.45
C LEU A 31 10.25 -0.69 18.50
N TYR A 32 10.81 -1.12 17.36
CA TYR A 32 12.19 -1.61 17.30
C TYR A 32 13.22 -0.48 17.30
N SER A 33 12.97 0.60 16.56
CA SER A 33 13.95 1.69 16.34
C SER A 33 13.74 2.90 17.24
N CYS A 34 12.53 3.13 17.74
CA CYS A 34 12.16 4.21 18.65
C CYS A 34 11.64 3.63 19.98
N SER A 35 12.39 2.69 20.56
CA SER A 35 11.94 1.89 21.70
C SER A 35 11.60 2.70 22.96
N ASP A 36 12.04 3.95 23.07
CA ASP A 36 11.74 4.86 24.19
C ASP A 36 10.42 5.64 24.02
N LEU A 37 9.63 5.36 22.97
CA LEU A 37 8.25 5.86 22.88
C LEU A 37 7.43 5.39 24.08
N LYS A 38 6.38 6.16 24.44
CA LYS A 38 5.54 5.84 25.60
C LYS A 38 4.59 4.69 25.30
N GLN A 39 3.76 4.84 24.26
CA GLN A 39 2.72 3.87 23.91
C GLN A 39 2.30 4.02 22.44
N ILE A 40 1.92 2.92 21.79
CA ILE A 40 1.22 2.93 20.51
C ILE A 40 -0.23 2.51 20.75
N ILE A 41 -1.17 3.40 20.43
CA ILE A 41 -2.60 3.14 20.46
C ILE A 41 -3.03 2.72 19.05
N LEU A 42 -3.55 1.51 18.92
CA LEU A 42 -3.90 0.91 17.64
C LEU A 42 -5.42 0.70 17.52
N LEU A 43 -6.04 1.38 16.55
CA LEU A 43 -7.44 1.15 16.20
C LEU A 43 -7.59 -0.12 15.33
N ILE A 44 -8.25 -1.15 15.86
CA ILE A 44 -8.56 -2.39 15.12
C ILE A 44 -10.07 -2.59 15.03
N ARG A 45 -10.56 -2.91 13.82
CA ARG A 45 -11.95 -3.29 13.58
C ARG A 45 -12.37 -4.48 14.42
N SER A 46 -13.56 -4.41 14.98
CA SER A 46 -14.20 -5.56 15.62
C SER A 46 -14.64 -6.59 14.59
N LYS A 47 -13.78 -7.57 14.31
CA LYS A 47 -14.15 -8.75 13.54
C LYS A 47 -14.21 -9.98 14.44
N ASN A 48 -15.24 -10.80 14.24
CA ASN A 48 -15.39 -12.14 14.81
C ASN A 48 -15.49 -12.20 16.35
N GLY A 49 -15.97 -11.15 17.02
CA GLY A 49 -16.28 -11.19 18.46
C GLY A 49 -15.09 -11.37 19.42
N LYS A 50 -13.84 -11.30 18.94
CA LYS A 50 -12.64 -11.44 19.79
C LYS A 50 -12.40 -10.18 20.62
N ASP A 51 -12.00 -10.36 21.88
CA ASP A 51 -11.59 -9.28 22.77
C ASP A 51 -10.23 -8.65 22.38
N GLU A 52 -9.92 -7.50 22.97
CA GLU A 52 -8.73 -6.70 22.66
C GLU A 52 -7.41 -7.42 23.01
N ILE A 53 -7.39 -8.19 24.10
CA ILE A 53 -6.21 -8.92 24.58
C ILE A 53 -5.86 -10.05 23.60
N THR A 54 -6.87 -10.80 23.17
CA THR A 54 -6.68 -11.87 22.17
C THR A 54 -6.13 -11.31 20.86
N ARG A 55 -6.59 -10.12 20.43
CA ARG A 55 -6.07 -9.47 19.21
C ARG A 55 -4.62 -9.04 19.34
N VAL A 56 -4.22 -8.48 20.48
CA VAL A 56 -2.81 -8.14 20.74
C VAL A 56 -1.94 -9.40 20.63
N LYS A 57 -2.37 -10.52 21.22
CA LYS A 57 -1.65 -11.80 21.15
C LYS A 57 -1.54 -12.33 19.73
N GLU A 58 -2.60 -12.23 18.92
CA GLU A 58 -2.56 -12.63 17.50
C GLU A 58 -1.64 -11.72 16.68
N PHE A 59 -1.69 -10.42 16.94
CA PHE A 59 -0.83 -9.44 16.30
C PHE A 59 0.64 -9.71 16.61
N GLN A 60 0.97 -10.04 17.87
CA GLN A 60 2.31 -10.41 18.34
C GLN A 60 2.86 -11.69 17.70
N LYS A 61 2.00 -12.63 17.31
CA LYS A 61 2.40 -13.91 16.68
C LYS A 61 2.79 -13.76 15.20
N HIS A 62 2.57 -12.60 14.60
CA HIS A 62 2.89 -12.39 13.19
C HIS A 62 4.40 -12.46 12.95
N SER A 63 4.84 -13.14 11.89
CA SER A 63 6.27 -13.36 11.56
C SER A 63 7.10 -12.06 11.50
N LEU A 64 6.46 -10.97 11.07
CA LEU A 64 7.01 -9.61 11.07
C LEU A 64 7.61 -9.20 12.42
N PHE A 65 6.96 -9.57 13.54
CA PHE A 65 7.38 -9.16 14.88
C PHE A 65 8.36 -10.15 15.53
N GLU A 66 8.77 -11.22 14.85
CA GLU A 66 9.69 -12.22 15.40
C GLU A 66 10.99 -11.60 15.92
N ARG A 67 11.55 -10.63 15.18
CA ARG A 67 12.76 -9.90 15.59
C ARG A 67 12.55 -9.18 16.93
N ILE A 68 11.42 -8.48 17.09
CA ILE A 68 11.08 -7.81 18.35
C ILE A 68 10.92 -8.82 19.47
N MET A 69 10.21 -9.93 19.22
CA MET A 69 9.98 -10.95 20.24
C MET A 69 11.27 -11.62 20.72
N LYS A 70 12.28 -11.75 19.84
CA LYS A 70 13.59 -12.32 20.18
C LYS A 70 14.49 -11.32 20.90
N GLU A 71 14.56 -10.08 20.44
CA GLU A 71 15.58 -9.11 20.88
C GLU A 71 15.08 -8.10 21.92
N LYS A 72 13.80 -7.70 21.84
CA LYS A 72 13.23 -6.61 22.64
C LYS A 72 11.77 -6.89 23.08
N PRO A 73 11.42 -8.07 23.64
CA PRO A 73 10.02 -8.45 23.84
C PRO A 73 9.20 -7.45 24.67
N LYS A 74 9.82 -6.77 25.65
CA LYS A 74 9.16 -5.79 26.52
C LYS A 74 8.54 -4.60 25.76
N VAL A 75 9.06 -4.23 24.59
CA VAL A 75 8.48 -3.10 23.83
C VAL A 75 7.09 -3.43 23.30
N MET A 76 6.72 -4.71 23.17
CA MET A 76 5.37 -5.10 22.72
C MET A 76 4.30 -4.80 23.77
N GLU A 77 4.65 -4.65 25.05
CA GLU A 77 3.73 -4.22 26.11
C GLU A 77 3.28 -2.77 25.92
N LYS A 78 4.00 -1.99 25.10
CA LYS A 78 3.64 -0.61 24.74
C LYS A 78 2.52 -0.54 23.70
N LEU A 79 2.02 -1.67 23.20
CA LEU A 79 0.90 -1.69 22.26
C LEU A 79 -0.43 -1.78 23.01
N LYS A 80 -1.28 -0.76 22.86
CA LYS A 80 -2.67 -0.77 23.34
C LYS A 80 -3.61 -0.85 22.15
N VAL A 81 -4.40 -1.92 22.06
CA VAL A 81 -5.42 -2.07 21.02
C VAL A 81 -6.73 -1.48 21.53
N ILE A 82 -7.37 -0.67 20.70
CA ILE A 82 -8.72 -0.15 20.90
C ILE A 82 -9.59 -0.68 19.77
N SER A 83 -10.74 -1.23 20.15
CA SER A 83 -11.76 -1.63 19.18
C SER A 83 -12.42 -0.41 18.53
N GLY A 84 -12.50 -0.40 17.21
CA GLY A 84 -13.30 0.60 16.50
C GLY A 84 -13.34 0.40 14.99
N GLU A 85 -14.41 0.92 14.39
CA GLU A 85 -14.66 0.86 12.95
C GLU A 85 -14.77 2.27 12.36
N ILE A 86 -13.85 2.59 11.46
CA ILE A 86 -13.66 3.96 10.96
C ILE A 86 -14.87 4.54 10.19
N SER A 87 -15.73 3.67 9.65
CA SER A 87 -16.98 4.08 9.00
C SER A 87 -18.06 4.51 9.99
N GLN A 88 -18.02 4.06 11.25
CA GLN A 88 -19.03 4.34 12.27
C GLN A 88 -18.85 5.72 12.91
N THR A 89 -19.89 6.20 13.61
CA THR A 89 -19.82 7.42 14.44
C THR A 89 -18.70 7.28 15.47
N ASN A 90 -17.98 8.36 15.78
CA ASN A 90 -16.80 8.35 16.66
C ASN A 90 -15.76 7.26 16.29
N ILE A 91 -15.64 6.93 15.00
CA ILE A 91 -14.80 5.83 14.46
C ILE A 91 -14.98 4.49 15.19
N GLY A 92 -16.19 4.27 15.74
CA GLY A 92 -16.60 3.06 16.44
C GLY A 92 -15.93 2.84 17.80
N MET A 93 -15.30 3.87 18.38
CA MET A 93 -14.74 3.81 19.74
C MET A 93 -15.81 4.13 20.78
N SER A 94 -15.68 3.55 21.98
CA SER A 94 -16.44 4.01 23.15
C SER A 94 -16.01 5.42 23.57
N ASP A 95 -16.86 6.13 24.32
CA ASP A 95 -16.55 7.48 24.77
C ASP A 95 -15.32 7.51 25.70
N GLU A 96 -15.12 6.47 26.52
CA GLU A 96 -13.92 6.35 27.37
C GLU A 96 -12.65 6.20 26.53
N ASN A 97 -12.70 5.36 25.48
CA ASN A 97 -11.58 5.16 24.58
C ASN A 97 -11.30 6.41 23.74
N MET A 98 -12.34 7.11 23.30
CA MET A 98 -12.21 8.39 22.61
C MET A 98 -11.51 9.43 23.50
N GLN A 99 -11.96 9.56 24.75
CA GLN A 99 -11.36 10.48 25.71
C GLN A 99 -9.89 10.11 26.00
N PHE A 100 -9.60 8.81 26.14
CA PHE A 100 -8.23 8.32 26.30
C PHE A 100 -7.33 8.70 25.11
N VAL A 101 -7.80 8.55 23.88
CA VAL A 101 -7.07 8.96 22.67
C VAL A 101 -6.83 10.48 22.67
N ILE A 102 -7.86 11.27 22.97
CA ILE A 102 -7.80 12.73 23.03
C ILE A 102 -6.76 13.23 24.05
N ASP A 103 -6.73 12.60 25.22
CA ASP A 103 -5.88 13.06 26.33
C ASP A 103 -4.42 12.62 26.21
N ASN A 104 -4.17 11.46 25.61
CA ASN A 104 -2.85 10.83 25.66
C ASN A 104 -2.05 10.93 24.36
N THR A 105 -2.69 11.17 23.21
CA THR A 105 -2.02 11.12 21.90
C THR A 105 -1.14 12.34 21.63
N ASN A 106 0.01 12.13 21.02
CA ASN A 106 0.86 13.20 20.49
C ASN A 106 0.99 13.17 18.96
N ILE A 107 1.00 11.98 18.37
CA ILE A 107 1.23 11.80 16.93
C ILE A 107 0.15 10.89 16.36
N ILE A 108 -0.43 11.27 15.22
CA ILE A 108 -1.41 10.43 14.52
C ILE A 108 -0.81 9.95 13.20
N PHE A 109 -0.86 8.64 12.96
CA PHE A 109 -0.68 8.08 11.62
C PHE A 109 -2.02 7.56 11.11
N HIS A 110 -2.61 8.30 10.18
CA HIS A 110 -3.84 7.89 9.51
C HIS A 110 -3.53 7.09 8.25
N VAL A 111 -3.32 5.77 8.42
CA VAL A 111 -2.97 4.81 7.35
C VAL A 111 -4.21 4.04 6.84
N ALA A 112 -5.32 4.07 7.58
CA ALA A 112 -6.53 3.35 7.20
C ALA A 112 -7.09 3.81 5.85
N ALA A 113 -7.25 2.86 4.92
CA ALA A 113 -7.92 3.06 3.65
C ALA A 113 -8.46 1.74 3.10
N SER A 114 -9.53 1.81 2.32
CA SER A 114 -9.89 0.75 1.37
C SER A 114 -9.12 0.97 0.08
N ILE A 115 -8.25 0.04 -0.27
CA ILE A 115 -7.52 0.01 -1.55
C ILE A 115 -8.33 -0.70 -2.66
N ASN A 116 -9.62 -0.94 -2.44
CA ASN A 116 -10.45 -1.66 -3.41
C ASN A 116 -10.78 -0.74 -4.59
N LEU A 117 -10.01 -0.91 -5.68
CA LEU A 117 -10.15 -0.17 -6.93
C LEU A 117 -11.46 -0.46 -7.69
N LYS A 118 -12.22 -1.50 -7.29
CA LYS A 118 -13.51 -1.89 -7.86
C LYS A 118 -14.72 -1.50 -7.01
N ALA A 119 -14.49 -1.00 -5.80
CA ALA A 119 -15.60 -0.67 -4.90
C ALA A 119 -16.39 0.54 -5.43
N SER A 120 -17.68 0.58 -5.10
CA SER A 120 -18.56 1.69 -5.47
C SER A 120 -18.11 3.01 -4.84
N LEU A 121 -18.59 4.11 -5.44
CA LEU A 121 -18.37 5.46 -4.92
C LEU A 121 -18.83 5.57 -3.47
N LYS A 122 -20.02 5.02 -3.14
CA LYS A 122 -20.57 4.99 -1.78
C LYS A 122 -19.58 4.35 -0.79
N HIS A 123 -19.10 3.14 -1.11
CA HIS A 123 -18.19 2.40 -0.24
C HIS A 123 -16.86 3.15 -0.02
N ASN A 124 -16.20 3.56 -1.11
CA ASN A 124 -14.90 4.24 -1.01
C ASN A 124 -15.03 5.63 -0.36
N THR A 125 -16.14 6.34 -0.56
CA THR A 125 -16.39 7.62 0.11
C THR A 125 -16.52 7.45 1.62
N LEU A 126 -17.25 6.43 2.09
CA LEU A 126 -17.41 6.18 3.52
C LEU A 126 -16.06 5.87 4.21
N ILE A 127 -15.22 5.04 3.59
CA ILE A 127 -13.99 4.54 4.21
C ILE A 127 -12.77 5.44 3.98
N ASN A 128 -12.65 6.09 2.82
CA ASN A 128 -11.46 6.87 2.48
C ASN A 128 -11.66 8.37 2.67
N PHE A 129 -12.90 8.85 2.65
CA PHE A 129 -13.19 10.28 2.67
C PHE A 129 -13.85 10.72 3.99
N ILE A 130 -15.03 10.18 4.31
CA ILE A 130 -15.77 10.51 5.53
C ILE A 130 -14.99 10.10 6.78
N ALA A 131 -14.36 8.94 6.75
CA ALA A 131 -13.47 8.45 7.79
C ALA A 131 -12.27 9.40 8.03
N THR A 132 -11.63 9.91 6.97
CA THR A 132 -10.55 10.90 7.12
C THR A 132 -11.06 12.18 7.77
N LYS A 133 -12.24 12.67 7.36
CA LYS A 133 -12.89 13.81 8.03
C LYS A 133 -13.04 13.57 9.53
N LYS A 134 -13.52 12.40 9.94
CA LYS A 134 -13.68 12.06 11.37
C LYS A 134 -12.34 12.04 12.12
N VAL A 135 -11.27 11.51 11.52
CA VAL A 135 -9.94 11.50 12.15
C VAL A 135 -9.38 12.93 12.28
N LEU A 136 -9.62 13.80 11.29
CA LEU A 136 -9.28 15.23 11.38
C LEU A 136 -10.04 15.93 12.53
N GLU A 137 -11.33 15.62 12.72
CA GLU A 137 -12.10 16.13 13.86
C GLU A 137 -11.56 15.64 15.21
N ILE A 138 -11.04 14.41 15.29
CA ILE A 138 -10.38 13.89 16.50
C ILE A 138 -9.04 14.60 16.71
N ALA A 139 -8.26 14.80 15.64
CA ALA A 139 -6.97 15.49 15.69
C ALA A 139 -7.10 16.88 16.31
N LYS A 140 -8.14 17.65 15.93
CA LYS A 140 -8.44 18.97 16.51
C LYS A 140 -8.72 18.96 18.01
N LYS A 141 -9.18 17.84 18.56
CA LYS A 141 -9.52 17.73 19.99
C LYS A 141 -8.32 17.30 20.84
N ILE A 142 -7.28 16.72 20.23
CA ILE A 142 -6.11 16.21 20.96
C ILE A 142 -5.32 17.37 21.57
N LYS A 143 -5.15 17.32 22.89
CA LYS A 143 -4.57 18.42 23.69
C LYS A 143 -3.13 18.75 23.33
N ASN A 144 -2.33 17.73 23.02
CA ASN A 144 -0.89 17.84 22.80
C ASN A 144 -0.46 17.29 21.44
N LEU A 145 -1.27 17.55 20.40
CA LEU A 145 -1.00 17.09 19.04
C LEU A 145 0.27 17.77 18.51
N THR A 146 1.28 16.95 18.22
CA THR A 146 2.53 17.37 17.58
C THR A 146 2.40 17.37 16.06
N ILE A 147 1.86 16.29 15.49
CA ILE A 147 1.66 16.17 14.03
C ILE A 147 0.66 15.05 13.72
N MET A 148 -0.15 15.25 12.68
CA MET A 148 -0.92 14.20 12.01
C MET A 148 -0.31 13.89 10.64
N VAL A 149 -0.15 12.62 10.34
CA VAL A 149 0.26 12.13 9.02
C VAL A 149 -0.95 11.50 8.34
N HIS A 150 -1.36 12.07 7.22
CA HIS A 150 -2.38 11.49 6.35
C HIS A 150 -1.72 10.70 5.21
N VAL A 151 -2.08 9.42 5.07
CA VAL A 151 -1.59 8.58 3.97
C VAL A 151 -2.57 8.60 2.80
N SER A 152 -2.09 9.11 1.67
CA SER A 152 -2.78 9.12 0.37
C SER A 152 -2.08 8.14 -0.60
N THR A 153 -1.98 8.46 -1.88
CA THR A 153 -1.29 7.66 -2.89
C THR A 153 -0.72 8.55 -3.99
N ALA A 154 0.45 8.21 -4.53
CA ALA A 154 1.08 8.99 -5.60
C ALA A 154 0.24 9.04 -6.90
N PHE A 155 -0.72 8.13 -7.03
CA PHE A 155 -1.61 8.04 -8.19
C PHE A 155 -2.93 8.81 -8.02
N CYS A 156 -3.19 9.46 -6.88
CA CYS A 156 -4.44 10.23 -6.70
C CYS A 156 -4.57 11.35 -7.75
N ASN A 157 -3.44 11.74 -8.35
CA ASN A 157 -3.30 12.74 -9.40
C ASN A 157 -3.01 12.16 -10.79
N ALA A 158 -3.27 10.87 -11.02
CA ALA A 158 -2.94 10.17 -12.28
C ALA A 158 -3.59 10.74 -13.56
N GLY A 159 -4.55 11.67 -13.45
CA GLY A 159 -5.05 12.43 -14.60
C GLY A 159 -4.04 13.45 -15.17
N PHE A 160 -2.97 13.77 -14.44
CA PHE A 160 -1.88 14.63 -14.89
C PHE A 160 -0.68 13.76 -15.30
N SER A 161 0.03 14.14 -16.36
CA SER A 161 1.26 13.46 -16.79
C SER A 161 2.44 13.70 -15.83
N GLU A 162 2.43 14.84 -15.15
CA GLU A 162 3.38 15.21 -14.10
C GLU A 162 2.66 15.46 -12.77
N CYS A 163 3.01 14.69 -11.75
CA CYS A 163 2.44 14.79 -10.41
C CYS A 163 3.46 15.40 -9.45
N LYS A 164 3.18 16.62 -8.99
CA LYS A 164 4.02 17.38 -8.05
C LYS A 164 3.61 17.14 -6.59
N GLU A 165 4.48 17.54 -5.68
CA GLU A 165 4.29 17.49 -4.23
C GLU A 165 3.51 18.69 -3.70
N LEU A 166 2.29 18.83 -4.20
CA LEU A 166 1.28 19.81 -3.80
C LEU A 166 -0.11 19.17 -3.83
N VAL A 167 -1.08 19.76 -3.13
CA VAL A 167 -2.48 19.35 -3.19
C VAL A 167 -3.12 19.96 -4.43
N TYR A 168 -3.77 19.11 -5.23
CA TYR A 168 -4.51 19.53 -6.41
C TYR A 168 -5.97 19.73 -6.03
N ASP A 169 -6.54 20.86 -6.45
CA ASP A 169 -7.93 21.15 -6.17
C ASP A 169 -8.83 20.11 -6.84
N SER A 170 -9.79 19.61 -6.08
CA SER A 170 -10.80 18.70 -6.60
C SER A 170 -11.74 19.43 -7.55
N THR A 171 -12.09 18.79 -8.67
CA THR A 171 -13.12 19.31 -9.59
C THR A 171 -14.55 19.16 -9.06
N CYS A 172 -14.70 18.53 -7.90
CA CYS A 172 -15.99 18.18 -7.28
C CYS A 172 -16.01 18.71 -5.85
N ASP A 173 -17.11 19.36 -5.47
CA ASP A 173 -17.32 19.79 -4.09
C ASP A 173 -17.43 18.56 -3.18
N PRO A 174 -16.52 18.40 -2.20
CA PRO A 174 -16.58 17.27 -1.29
C PRO A 174 -17.89 17.21 -0.47
N LEU A 175 -18.56 18.34 -0.21
CA LEU A 175 -19.85 18.38 0.51
C LEU A 175 -20.99 17.80 -0.33
N GLU A 176 -21.01 18.05 -1.63
CA GLU A 176 -22.00 17.47 -2.54
C GLU A 176 -21.89 15.94 -2.57
N ILE A 177 -20.67 15.41 -2.67
CA ILE A 177 -20.42 13.96 -2.65
C ILE A 177 -20.92 13.33 -1.33
N ILE A 178 -20.71 14.00 -0.19
CA ILE A 178 -21.24 13.53 1.10
C ILE A 178 -22.77 13.51 1.10
N LYS A 179 -23.43 14.57 0.60
CA LYS A 179 -24.88 14.64 0.54
C LYS A 179 -25.46 13.51 -0.33
N LEU A 180 -24.86 13.29 -1.50
CA LEU A 180 -25.26 12.24 -2.43
C LEU A 180 -25.11 10.84 -1.84
N VAL A 181 -23.96 10.56 -1.20
CA VAL A 181 -23.71 9.26 -0.56
C VAL A 181 -24.67 9.00 0.61
N LYS A 182 -25.19 10.05 1.24
CA LYS A 182 -26.20 9.98 2.30
C LYS A 182 -27.64 9.92 1.79
N SER A 183 -27.94 10.34 0.56
CA SER A 183 -29.32 10.51 0.10
C SER A 183 -30.03 9.20 -0.29
N GLU A 184 -29.42 8.03 -0.06
CA GLU A 184 -29.93 6.66 -0.36
C GLU A 184 -30.49 6.40 -1.77
N ASP A 185 -30.45 7.40 -2.67
CA ASP A 185 -30.81 7.27 -4.08
C ASP A 185 -29.67 6.59 -4.86
N GLU A 186 -29.75 5.26 -4.93
CA GLU A 186 -28.78 4.42 -5.63
C GLU A 186 -28.71 4.71 -7.13
N ASN A 187 -29.82 5.11 -7.78
CA ASN A 187 -29.82 5.39 -9.22
C ASN A 187 -29.02 6.66 -9.55
N SER A 188 -29.22 7.72 -8.77
CA SER A 188 -28.45 8.96 -8.91
C SER A 188 -26.97 8.74 -8.58
N LEU A 189 -26.65 7.91 -7.58
CA LEU A 189 -25.28 7.55 -7.23
C LEU A 189 -24.55 6.85 -8.37
N VAL A 190 -25.18 5.88 -9.02
CA VAL A 190 -24.61 5.15 -10.17
C VAL A 190 -24.36 6.09 -11.36
N ALA A 191 -25.31 6.99 -11.65
CA ALA A 191 -25.18 7.94 -12.74
C ALA A 191 -24.01 8.92 -12.52
N ILE A 192 -23.88 9.44 -11.29
CA ILE A 192 -22.78 10.35 -10.93
C ILE A 192 -21.45 9.62 -10.90
N GLU A 193 -21.40 8.40 -10.34
CA GLU A 193 -20.19 7.58 -10.35
C GLU A 193 -19.67 7.39 -11.79
N LYS A 194 -20.56 7.05 -12.74
CA LYS A 194 -20.19 6.93 -14.16
C LYS A 194 -19.56 8.21 -14.71
N LYS A 195 -20.17 9.37 -14.44
CA LYS A 195 -19.67 10.68 -14.90
C LYS A 195 -18.32 11.03 -14.27
N LEU A 196 -18.11 10.70 -12.99
CA LEU A 196 -16.85 10.94 -12.31
C LEU A 196 -15.74 10.02 -12.85
N LEU A 197 -16.06 8.77 -13.15
CA LEU A 197 -15.13 7.80 -13.71
C LEU A 197 -14.69 8.11 -15.15
N GLU A 198 -15.32 9.07 -15.83
CA GLU A 198 -14.80 9.62 -17.09
C GLU A 198 -13.52 10.45 -16.88
N ARG A 199 -13.33 11.03 -15.68
CA ARG A 199 -12.17 11.87 -15.32
C ARG A 199 -11.19 11.18 -14.38
N TYR A 200 -11.69 10.29 -13.54
CA TYR A 200 -10.89 9.59 -12.54
C TYR A 200 -10.78 8.10 -12.90
N PRO A 201 -9.59 7.48 -12.82
CA PRO A 201 -9.43 6.09 -13.25
C PRO A 201 -10.23 5.08 -12.42
N ASN A 202 -10.53 5.42 -11.16
CA ASN A 202 -11.36 4.66 -10.26
C ASN A 202 -11.80 5.53 -9.07
N THR A 203 -12.79 5.04 -8.32
CA THR A 203 -13.38 5.71 -7.14
C THR A 203 -12.39 5.83 -5.98
N TYR A 204 -11.40 4.94 -5.88
CA TYR A 204 -10.35 5.02 -4.85
C TYR A 204 -9.47 6.25 -5.03
N LEU A 205 -8.96 6.51 -6.25
CA LEU A 205 -8.13 7.67 -6.53
C LEU A 205 -8.89 8.99 -6.32
N LEU A 206 -10.16 9.03 -6.75
CA LEU A 206 -11.05 10.17 -6.49
C LEU A 206 -11.18 10.45 -4.99
N THR A 207 -11.53 9.44 -4.20
CA THR A 207 -11.77 9.63 -2.75
C THR A 207 -10.50 10.01 -2.00
N LYS A 208 -9.33 9.53 -2.45
CA LYS A 208 -8.03 10.00 -1.93
C LYS A 208 -7.74 11.46 -2.28
N ARG A 209 -8.04 11.91 -3.52
CA ARG A 209 -7.90 13.33 -3.87
C ARG A 209 -8.85 14.22 -3.04
N LEU A 210 -10.10 13.80 -2.85
CA LEU A 210 -11.05 14.51 -2.00
C LEU A 210 -10.54 14.62 -0.55
N ALA A 211 -9.99 13.52 -0.01
CA ALA A 211 -9.43 13.52 1.34
C ALA A 211 -8.25 14.49 1.50
N GLU A 212 -7.39 14.61 0.50
CA GLU A 212 -6.29 15.60 0.53
C GLU A 212 -6.79 17.05 0.54
N ASN A 213 -7.90 17.34 -0.14
CA ASN A 213 -8.50 18.67 -0.10
C ASN A 213 -9.01 19.01 1.30
N LEU A 214 -9.65 18.06 2.01
CA LEU A 214 -10.01 18.26 3.43
C LEU A 214 -8.78 18.47 4.32
N VAL A 215 -7.70 17.72 4.08
CA VAL A 215 -6.47 17.87 4.85
C VAL A 215 -5.87 19.26 4.63
N LYS A 216 -5.89 19.77 3.40
CA LYS A 216 -5.48 21.15 3.07
C LYS A 216 -6.36 22.17 3.81
N GLU A 217 -7.68 22.02 3.77
CA GLU A 217 -8.60 22.92 4.50
C GLU A 217 -8.32 22.96 6.01
N GLU A 218 -8.03 21.82 6.64
CA GLU A 218 -7.73 21.78 8.07
C GLU A 218 -6.31 22.27 8.38
N PHE A 219 -5.35 22.09 7.46
CA PHE A 219 -4.02 22.70 7.54
C PHE A 219 -4.11 24.23 7.53
N ASP A 220 -4.92 24.80 6.64
CA ASP A 220 -5.16 26.25 6.54
C ASP A 220 -5.82 26.80 7.83
N LYS A 221 -6.51 25.94 8.59
CA LYS A 221 -7.05 26.22 9.94
C LYS A 221 -6.05 25.93 11.07
N ASN A 222 -4.77 25.76 10.75
CA ASN A 222 -3.65 25.53 11.66
C ASN A 222 -3.56 24.14 12.31
N LEU A 223 -4.21 23.12 11.73
CA LEU A 223 -3.95 21.75 12.16
C LEU A 223 -2.53 21.32 11.71
N PRO A 224 -1.65 20.84 12.60
CA PRO A 224 -0.34 20.34 12.18
C PRO A 224 -0.53 19.01 11.47
N VAL A 225 -0.51 19.04 10.13
CA VAL A 225 -0.76 17.86 9.28
C VAL A 225 0.13 17.85 8.04
N CYS A 226 0.56 16.66 7.62
CA CYS A 226 1.23 16.45 6.34
C CYS A 226 0.62 15.26 5.57
N ILE A 227 0.79 15.25 4.26
CA ILE A 227 0.27 14.24 3.34
C ILE A 227 1.44 13.42 2.78
N LEU A 228 1.36 12.10 2.90
CA LEU A 228 2.34 11.17 2.32
C LEU A 228 1.68 10.28 1.29
N ARG A 229 2.27 10.23 0.10
CA ARG A 229 1.74 9.56 -1.09
C ARG A 229 2.66 8.42 -1.52
N PRO A 230 2.53 7.21 -0.95
CA PRO A 230 3.21 6.04 -1.48
C PRO A 230 2.75 5.72 -2.92
N SER A 231 3.70 5.28 -3.75
CA SER A 231 3.43 4.62 -5.04
C SER A 231 3.06 3.14 -4.82
N ILE A 232 3.30 2.26 -5.80
CA ILE A 232 3.02 0.83 -5.64
C ILE A 232 3.92 0.29 -4.53
N VAL A 233 3.33 -0.11 -3.41
CA VAL A 233 4.10 -0.60 -2.26
C VAL A 233 4.48 -2.05 -2.50
N GLY A 234 5.77 -2.32 -2.56
CA GLY A 234 6.36 -3.66 -2.70
C GLY A 234 6.79 -4.26 -1.36
N PRO A 235 7.38 -5.48 -1.40
CA PRO A 235 7.93 -6.13 -0.21
C PRO A 235 9.07 -5.30 0.40
N THR A 236 9.43 -5.62 1.65
CA THR A 236 10.53 -4.97 2.37
C THR A 236 11.84 -5.11 1.61
N LEU A 237 12.59 -4.01 1.51
CA LEU A 237 13.93 -4.00 0.95
C LEU A 237 14.93 -4.63 1.92
N LYS A 238 14.81 -4.33 3.22
CA LYS A 238 15.77 -4.72 4.25
C LYS A 238 15.12 -5.13 5.56
N GLU A 239 14.16 -4.35 6.09
CA GLU A 239 13.69 -4.49 7.46
C GLU A 239 12.21 -4.86 7.56
N PRO A 240 11.81 -5.71 8.53
CA PRO A 240 12.65 -6.40 9.52
C PRO A 240 13.49 -7.55 8.93
N PHE A 241 13.12 -8.04 7.75
CA PHE A 241 13.89 -8.94 6.93
C PHE A 241 13.51 -8.72 5.47
N VAL A 242 14.38 -9.12 4.54
CA VAL A 242 14.19 -8.91 3.09
C VAL A 242 12.97 -9.68 2.60
N GLY A 243 12.18 -9.06 1.72
CA GLY A 243 11.14 -9.77 0.99
C GLY A 243 9.86 -10.04 1.79
N TRP A 244 9.67 -9.43 2.96
CA TRP A 244 8.43 -9.56 3.71
C TRP A 244 7.30 -8.78 3.05
N GLU A 245 6.14 -9.41 2.98
CA GLU A 245 4.92 -8.80 2.44
C GLU A 245 3.69 -9.46 3.09
N ASP A 246 2.64 -8.67 3.35
CA ASP A 246 1.41 -9.18 3.96
C ASP A 246 0.44 -9.79 2.93
N SER A 247 0.45 -9.26 1.71
CA SER A 247 -0.37 -9.74 0.59
C SER A 247 0.32 -9.42 -0.74
N PRO A 248 0.06 -10.19 -1.83
CA PRO A 248 0.76 -9.99 -3.09
C PRO A 248 0.55 -8.58 -3.67
N SER A 249 1.62 -7.80 -3.81
CA SER A 249 1.62 -6.56 -4.61
C SER A 249 1.81 -6.86 -6.10
N ALA A 250 1.90 -5.82 -6.93
CA ALA A 250 2.25 -6.00 -8.34
C ALA A 250 3.65 -6.62 -8.52
N LEU A 251 4.60 -6.36 -7.60
CA LEU A 251 5.97 -6.85 -7.68
C LEU A 251 6.10 -8.35 -7.37
N THR A 252 5.14 -8.93 -6.66
CA THR A 252 5.17 -10.35 -6.26
C THR A 252 4.02 -11.14 -6.89
N GLY A 253 2.84 -10.53 -7.02
CA GLY A 253 1.66 -11.13 -7.63
C GLY A 253 1.78 -11.36 -9.14
N VAL A 254 2.38 -10.42 -9.89
CA VAL A 254 2.63 -10.64 -11.33
C VAL A 254 3.62 -11.79 -11.52
N PRO A 255 4.81 -11.82 -10.88
CA PRO A 255 5.69 -12.98 -10.98
C PRO A 255 5.04 -14.29 -10.57
N LEU A 256 4.26 -14.31 -9.49
CA LEU A 256 3.49 -15.49 -9.07
C LEU A 256 2.61 -16.00 -10.21
N MET A 257 1.80 -15.12 -10.82
CA MET A 257 0.88 -15.52 -11.88
C MET A 257 1.60 -15.91 -13.18
N VAL A 258 2.74 -15.26 -13.48
CA VAL A 258 3.55 -15.59 -14.65
C VAL A 258 4.20 -16.95 -14.47
N TYR A 259 4.88 -17.21 -13.35
CA TYR A 259 5.63 -18.46 -13.14
C TYR A 259 4.73 -19.65 -12.79
N THR A 260 3.49 -19.42 -12.39
CA THR A 260 2.45 -20.47 -12.30
C THR A 260 1.67 -20.64 -13.60
N GLU A 261 2.03 -19.89 -14.65
CA GLU A 261 1.46 -19.97 -16.00
C GLU A 261 -0.02 -19.56 -16.16
N VAL A 262 -0.62 -19.00 -15.12
CA VAL A 262 -2.01 -18.55 -15.19
C VAL A 262 -2.12 -17.18 -15.88
N LEU A 263 -1.03 -16.39 -15.92
CA LEU A 263 -0.93 -15.13 -16.67
C LEU A 263 0.14 -15.24 -17.77
N ARG A 264 -0.29 -15.27 -19.03
CA ARG A 264 0.61 -15.41 -20.19
C ARG A 264 0.59 -14.21 -21.12
N CYS A 265 -0.41 -13.35 -21.01
CA CYS A 265 -0.58 -12.17 -21.84
C CYS A 265 -0.89 -10.98 -20.94
N MET A 266 -0.13 -9.90 -21.11
CA MET A 266 -0.36 -8.67 -20.35
C MET A 266 -0.29 -7.46 -21.27
N ARG A 267 -1.24 -6.53 -21.09
CA ARG A 267 -1.16 -5.22 -21.73
C ARG A 267 -0.29 -4.31 -20.90
N VAL A 268 0.85 -3.91 -21.46
CA VAL A 268 1.81 -3.06 -20.78
C VAL A 268 2.60 -2.27 -21.80
N ASN A 269 2.86 -1.01 -21.47
CA ASN A 269 3.83 -0.18 -22.16
C ASN A 269 5.19 -0.44 -21.50
N LEU A 270 6.06 -1.19 -22.17
CA LEU A 270 7.37 -1.55 -21.64
C LEU A 270 8.27 -0.34 -21.36
N GLU A 271 8.06 0.77 -22.06
CA GLU A 271 8.84 2.01 -21.88
C GLU A 271 8.29 2.91 -20.77
N ALA A 272 7.10 2.60 -20.21
CA ALA A 272 6.56 3.35 -19.09
C ALA A 272 7.34 3.07 -17.79
N LYS A 273 7.45 4.09 -16.94
CA LYS A 273 8.14 3.99 -15.65
C LYS A 273 7.34 3.14 -14.66
N PHE A 274 8.00 2.15 -14.07
CA PHE A 274 7.40 1.30 -13.05
C PHE A 274 7.54 1.97 -11.67
N ASN A 275 6.55 2.78 -11.32
CA ASN A 275 6.55 3.57 -10.10
C ASN A 275 6.16 2.72 -8.87
N PHE A 276 7.15 2.28 -8.10
CA PHE A 276 6.98 1.54 -6.84
C PHE A 276 7.80 2.14 -5.69
N ILE A 277 7.62 1.59 -4.48
CA ILE A 277 8.43 1.90 -3.30
C ILE A 277 8.45 0.67 -2.38
N PRO A 278 9.61 0.24 -1.84
CA PRO A 278 9.63 -0.78 -0.80
C PRO A 278 8.92 -0.30 0.47
N VAL A 279 8.16 -1.17 1.13
CA VAL A 279 7.31 -0.77 2.26
C VAL A 279 8.12 -0.19 3.43
N ASP A 280 9.28 -0.74 3.74
CA ASP A 280 10.15 -0.26 4.82
C ASP A 280 10.77 1.11 4.51
N VAL A 281 11.13 1.36 3.25
CA VAL A 281 11.57 2.68 2.77
C VAL A 281 10.44 3.71 2.89
N ALA A 282 9.21 3.34 2.48
CA ALA A 282 8.04 4.22 2.62
C ALA A 282 7.73 4.53 4.10
N ILE A 283 7.81 3.54 4.98
CA ILE A 283 7.60 3.70 6.42
C ILE A 283 8.68 4.56 7.07
N ASN A 284 9.95 4.42 6.66
CA ASN A 284 11.00 5.33 7.10
C ASN A 284 10.68 6.77 6.68
N GLY A 285 10.16 6.97 5.48
CA GLY A 285 9.63 8.26 5.02
C GLY A 285 8.51 8.80 5.91
N PHE A 286 7.59 7.96 6.37
CA PHE A 286 6.52 8.35 7.30
C PHE A 286 7.07 8.89 8.61
N ILE A 287 7.99 8.14 9.20
CA ILE A 287 8.59 8.45 10.50
C ILE A 287 9.42 9.74 10.40
N MET A 288 10.18 9.89 9.31
CA MET A 288 11.01 11.06 9.02
C MET A 288 10.19 12.33 8.78
N ALA A 289 9.15 12.26 7.96
CA ALA A 289 8.29 13.41 7.67
C ALA A 289 7.55 13.91 8.91
N ALA A 290 7.04 12.98 9.73
CA ALA A 290 6.43 13.31 11.02
C ALA A 290 7.42 14.01 11.97
N LYS A 291 8.66 13.52 12.04
CA LYS A 291 9.72 14.14 12.85
C LYS A 291 10.09 15.53 12.35
N TYR A 292 10.21 15.71 11.04
CA TYR A 292 10.56 16.99 10.43
C TYR A 292 9.49 18.05 10.73
N HIS A 293 8.24 17.80 10.35
CA HIS A 293 7.13 18.76 10.56
C HIS A 293 6.67 18.86 12.01
N GLY A 294 6.92 17.84 12.84
CA GLY A 294 6.64 17.88 14.27
C GLY A 294 7.69 18.64 15.09
N CYS A 295 8.89 18.89 14.54
CA CYS A 295 9.94 19.69 15.19
C CYS A 295 9.97 21.15 14.73
N GLU A 296 9.51 21.44 13.50
CA GLU A 296 9.50 22.80 12.98
C GLU A 296 8.33 23.60 13.56
N ALA A 297 8.65 24.69 14.27
CA ALA A 297 7.67 25.68 14.73
C ALA A 297 7.21 26.61 13.60
N SER A 298 7.91 26.62 12.46
CA SER A 298 7.60 27.46 11.30
C SER A 298 6.47 26.85 10.48
N ARG A 299 5.40 27.62 10.30
CA ARG A 299 4.32 27.26 9.38
C ARG A 299 4.84 27.30 7.95
N ASN A 300 4.79 26.16 7.28
CA ASN A 300 4.89 26.13 5.83
C ASN A 300 3.73 26.95 5.24
N GLU A 301 3.98 27.70 4.17
CA GLU A 301 2.91 28.42 3.45
C GLU A 301 1.86 27.47 2.85
N ASN A 302 2.27 26.23 2.57
CA ASN A 302 1.43 25.20 1.98
C ASN A 302 1.53 23.91 2.77
N VAL A 303 0.45 23.11 2.75
CA VAL A 303 0.43 21.78 3.37
C VAL A 303 1.62 20.94 2.83
N PRO A 304 2.43 20.35 3.71
CA PRO A 304 3.52 19.49 3.28
C PRO A 304 2.99 18.22 2.63
N VAL A 305 3.46 17.95 1.41
CA VAL A 305 3.10 16.77 0.63
C VAL A 305 4.38 16.08 0.20
N TYR A 306 4.43 14.76 0.31
CA TYR A 306 5.58 13.97 -0.14
C TYR A 306 5.13 12.82 -1.03
N ASN A 307 5.73 12.69 -2.20
CA ASN A 307 5.57 11.53 -3.06
C ASN A 307 6.65 10.50 -2.71
N LEU A 308 6.26 9.41 -2.06
CA LEU A 308 7.17 8.34 -1.67
C LEU A 308 7.31 7.35 -2.83
N THR A 309 8.21 7.68 -3.74
CA THR A 309 8.47 6.95 -4.99
C THR A 309 9.96 6.75 -5.18
N ILE A 310 10.34 5.83 -6.06
CA ILE A 310 11.70 5.85 -6.61
C ILE A 310 11.92 7.19 -7.33
N ASP A 311 13.11 7.77 -7.16
CA ASP A 311 13.50 9.01 -7.84
C ASP A 311 13.39 8.87 -9.37
N GLU A 312 12.89 9.92 -10.00
CA GLU A 312 12.56 9.97 -11.43
C GLU A 312 13.77 9.68 -12.35
N GLN A 313 14.99 10.01 -11.91
CA GLN A 313 16.20 9.82 -12.71
C GLN A 313 16.60 8.35 -12.80
N VAL A 314 16.25 7.55 -11.79
CA VAL A 314 16.69 6.15 -11.67
C VAL A 314 15.53 5.15 -11.72
N VAL A 315 14.28 5.61 -11.70
CA VAL A 315 13.11 4.71 -11.70
C VAL A 315 13.13 3.78 -12.93
N PRO A 316 13.07 2.45 -12.71
CA PRO A 316 13.15 1.49 -13.80
C PRO A 316 11.88 1.49 -14.64
N SER A 317 12.00 1.07 -15.88
CA SER A 317 10.88 0.81 -16.79
C SER A 317 10.24 -0.56 -16.52
N TYR A 318 9.02 -0.77 -17.04
CA TYR A 318 8.44 -2.11 -17.08
C TYR A 318 9.30 -3.09 -17.88
N LYS A 319 10.01 -2.63 -18.92
CA LYS A 319 10.97 -3.43 -19.69
C LYS A 319 12.06 -4.03 -18.82
N GLU A 320 12.67 -3.23 -17.95
CA GLU A 320 13.72 -3.69 -17.02
C GLU A 320 13.15 -4.74 -16.05
N PHE A 321 11.97 -4.50 -15.48
CA PHE A 321 11.29 -5.46 -14.62
C PHE A 321 11.03 -6.80 -15.33
N PHE A 322 10.46 -6.77 -16.54
CA PHE A 322 10.19 -7.99 -17.31
C PHE A 322 11.47 -8.69 -17.82
N THR A 323 12.56 -7.95 -18.00
CA THR A 323 13.87 -8.51 -18.35
C THR A 323 14.42 -9.33 -17.19
N VAL A 324 14.41 -8.79 -15.97
CA VAL A 324 14.79 -9.53 -14.76
C VAL A 324 13.88 -10.73 -14.56
N LEU A 325 12.56 -10.54 -14.68
CA LEU A 325 11.57 -11.61 -14.57
C LEU A 325 11.84 -12.75 -15.57
N ASN A 326 12.20 -12.44 -16.82
CA ASN A 326 12.49 -13.47 -17.82
C ASN A 326 13.86 -14.14 -17.58
N SER A 327 14.86 -13.41 -17.07
CA SER A 327 16.18 -13.97 -16.77
C SER A 327 16.14 -15.01 -15.62
N LEU A 328 15.26 -14.79 -14.64
CA LEU A 328 15.18 -15.60 -13.43
C LEU A 328 14.29 -16.85 -13.56
N LYS A 329 13.53 -17.00 -14.64
CA LYS A 329 12.57 -18.12 -14.78
C LYS A 329 13.23 -19.50 -14.77
N HIS A 330 14.48 -19.59 -15.24
CA HIS A 330 15.28 -20.81 -15.20
C HIS A 330 16.05 -20.99 -13.87
N VAL A 331 16.29 -19.88 -13.16
CA VAL A 331 17.01 -19.87 -11.88
C VAL A 331 16.08 -20.27 -10.74
N TYR A 332 14.87 -19.72 -10.73
CA TYR A 332 13.84 -19.88 -9.70
C TYR A 332 12.48 -20.41 -10.24
N PRO A 333 12.43 -21.52 -11.02
CA PRO A 333 11.17 -22.02 -11.61
C PRO A 333 10.21 -22.56 -10.57
N PHE A 334 8.92 -22.25 -10.63
CA PHE A 334 7.94 -22.67 -9.60
C PHE A 334 7.55 -24.14 -9.78
N ALA A 335 7.43 -24.87 -8.66
CA ALA A 335 7.07 -26.29 -8.68
C ALA A 335 5.62 -26.53 -9.15
N SER A 336 4.77 -25.50 -9.07
CA SER A 336 3.37 -25.50 -9.51
C SER A 336 3.17 -24.99 -10.94
N SER A 337 4.24 -24.81 -11.72
CA SER A 337 4.15 -24.39 -13.12
C SER A 337 3.33 -25.39 -13.94
N LEU A 338 2.34 -24.91 -14.70
CA LEU A 338 1.49 -25.77 -15.54
C LEU A 338 2.16 -26.14 -16.87
N TRP A 339 3.07 -25.29 -17.36
CA TRP A 339 3.88 -25.47 -18.57
C TRP A 339 5.08 -24.49 -18.54
N TYR A 340 5.73 -24.24 -19.68
CA TYR A 340 6.90 -23.37 -19.77
C TYR A 340 6.55 -21.87 -19.66
N PRO A 341 7.17 -21.10 -18.72
CA PRO A 341 6.94 -19.67 -18.56
C PRO A 341 7.41 -18.82 -19.71
N ASN A 342 6.40 -18.21 -20.31
CA ASN A 342 6.58 -17.11 -21.23
C ASN A 342 5.40 -16.15 -21.13
N ILE A 343 5.70 -14.90 -20.77
CA ILE A 343 4.73 -13.81 -20.80
C ILE A 343 4.90 -13.00 -22.08
N MET A 344 3.81 -12.86 -22.81
CA MET A 344 3.69 -11.97 -23.95
C MET A 344 3.17 -10.61 -23.50
N THR A 345 3.96 -9.57 -23.75
CA THR A 345 3.60 -8.18 -23.47
C THR A 345 3.23 -7.44 -24.75
N THR A 346 2.19 -6.61 -24.72
CA THR A 346 1.78 -5.81 -25.90
C THR A 346 1.02 -4.55 -25.48
N THR A 347 1.13 -3.46 -26.23
CA THR A 347 0.24 -2.30 -26.08
C THR A 347 -1.03 -2.43 -26.92
N ASN A 348 -0.96 -3.20 -28.02
CA ASN A 348 -2.07 -3.39 -28.96
C ASN A 348 -3.19 -4.26 -28.34
N LYS A 349 -4.40 -3.70 -28.30
CA LYS A 349 -5.60 -4.32 -27.70
C LYS A 349 -6.05 -5.57 -28.46
N VAL A 350 -6.04 -5.55 -29.78
CA VAL A 350 -6.49 -6.68 -30.61
C VAL A 350 -5.55 -7.86 -30.43
N LYS A 351 -4.24 -7.63 -30.52
CA LYS A 351 -3.21 -8.65 -30.27
C LYS A 351 -3.35 -9.24 -28.88
N TYR A 352 -3.59 -8.40 -27.87
CA TYR A 352 -3.85 -8.87 -26.51
C TYR A 352 -5.08 -9.78 -26.44
N LEU A 353 -6.22 -9.37 -26.98
CA LEU A 353 -7.46 -10.15 -26.92
C LEU A 353 -7.30 -11.51 -27.61
N ILE A 354 -6.67 -11.55 -28.79
CA ILE A 354 -6.39 -12.80 -29.51
C ILE A 354 -5.48 -13.70 -28.67
N ASN A 355 -4.37 -13.16 -28.16
CA ASN A 355 -3.42 -13.97 -27.39
C ASN A 355 -4.01 -14.45 -26.06
N THR A 356 -4.78 -13.62 -25.35
CA THR A 356 -5.47 -14.01 -24.12
C THR A 356 -6.51 -15.09 -24.38
N LEU A 357 -7.23 -15.04 -25.51
CA LEU A 357 -8.15 -16.10 -25.90
C LEU A 357 -7.41 -17.43 -26.13
N LEU A 358 -6.36 -17.40 -26.96
CA LEU A 358 -5.63 -18.59 -27.39
C LEU A 358 -4.76 -19.22 -26.28
N PHE A 359 -4.09 -18.39 -25.47
CA PHE A 359 -3.05 -18.87 -24.56
C PHE A 359 -3.47 -18.86 -23.08
N GLN A 360 -4.56 -18.19 -22.72
CA GLN A 360 -5.10 -18.24 -21.35
C GLN A 360 -6.47 -18.92 -21.27
N TRP A 361 -7.47 -18.44 -22.04
CA TRP A 361 -8.84 -18.96 -21.92
C TRP A 361 -9.02 -20.35 -22.52
N PHE A 362 -8.52 -20.58 -23.74
CA PHE A 362 -8.64 -21.88 -24.39
C PHE A 362 -7.99 -23.00 -23.55
N PRO A 363 -6.73 -22.87 -23.07
CA PRO A 363 -6.13 -23.87 -22.18
C PRO A 363 -6.89 -24.05 -20.86
N ALA A 364 -7.40 -22.97 -20.27
CA ALA A 364 -8.18 -23.05 -19.04
C ALA A 364 -9.48 -23.86 -19.22
N ILE A 365 -10.19 -23.67 -20.34
CA ILE A 365 -11.39 -24.44 -20.68
C ILE A 365 -11.03 -25.92 -20.86
N VAL A 366 -9.98 -26.23 -21.61
CA VAL A 366 -9.51 -27.61 -21.83
C VAL A 366 -9.16 -28.29 -20.50
N ILE A 367 -8.40 -27.61 -19.62
CA ILE A 367 -8.06 -28.14 -18.30
C ILE A 367 -9.32 -28.42 -17.48
N ASP A 368 -10.28 -27.50 -17.44
CA ASP A 368 -11.52 -27.71 -16.66
C ASP A 368 -12.41 -28.82 -17.25
N ILE A 369 -12.41 -29.02 -18.57
CA ILE A 369 -13.06 -30.18 -19.20
C ILE A 369 -12.38 -31.48 -18.74
N LEU A 370 -11.05 -31.56 -18.79
CA LEU A 370 -10.30 -32.73 -18.31
C LEU A 370 -10.53 -33.00 -16.82
N LEU A 371 -10.52 -31.97 -15.98
CA LEU A 371 -10.84 -32.10 -14.56
C LEU A 371 -12.27 -32.63 -14.37
N THR A 372 -13.24 -32.16 -15.18
CA THR A 372 -14.62 -32.67 -15.14
C THR A 372 -14.67 -34.17 -15.50
N ILE A 373 -13.95 -34.59 -16.55
CA ILE A 373 -13.88 -36.00 -16.96
C ILE A 373 -13.33 -36.88 -15.83
N VAL A 374 -12.30 -36.40 -15.11
CA VAL A 374 -11.70 -37.10 -13.96
C VAL A 374 -12.46 -36.84 -12.65
N ARG A 375 -13.68 -36.27 -12.71
CA ARG A 375 -14.55 -35.96 -11.56
C ARG A 375 -13.89 -35.09 -10.49
N ARG A 376 -12.99 -34.19 -10.90
CA ARG A 376 -12.39 -33.15 -10.06
C ARG A 376 -13.09 -31.82 -10.25
N LYS A 377 -13.00 -30.96 -9.24
CA LYS A 377 -13.58 -29.60 -9.26
C LYS A 377 -12.90 -28.75 -10.34
N ARG A 378 -13.70 -28.06 -11.16
CA ARG A 378 -13.26 -27.02 -12.11
C ARG A 378 -12.65 -25.85 -11.34
N LEU A 379 -11.53 -25.33 -11.82
CA LEU A 379 -10.78 -24.27 -11.13
C LEU A 379 -10.27 -23.20 -12.10
N MET A 380 -9.90 -23.57 -13.33
CA MET A 380 -9.14 -22.68 -14.21
C MET A 380 -9.99 -21.56 -14.80
N ILE A 381 -11.26 -21.80 -15.12
CA ILE A 381 -12.18 -20.75 -15.60
C ILE A 381 -12.40 -19.68 -14.53
N GLU A 382 -12.57 -20.10 -13.26
CA GLU A 382 -12.73 -19.17 -12.14
C GLU A 382 -11.44 -18.37 -11.93
N THR A 383 -10.29 -19.04 -11.99
CA THR A 383 -8.96 -18.39 -11.91
C THR A 383 -8.76 -17.37 -13.02
N GLN A 384 -9.03 -17.72 -14.28
CA GLN A 384 -8.91 -16.78 -15.42
C GLN A 384 -9.89 -15.61 -15.33
N SER A 385 -11.09 -15.84 -14.79
CA SER A 385 -12.06 -14.76 -14.55
C SER A 385 -11.51 -13.73 -13.55
N LYS A 386 -10.90 -14.19 -12.45
CA LYS A 386 -10.26 -13.33 -11.44
C LYS A 386 -9.07 -12.57 -12.03
N ILE A 387 -8.20 -13.26 -12.79
CA ILE A 387 -7.03 -12.65 -13.44
C ILE A 387 -7.45 -11.58 -14.44
N THR A 388 -8.38 -11.90 -15.34
CA THR A 388 -8.90 -10.94 -16.34
C THR A 388 -9.48 -9.70 -15.66
N SER A 389 -10.26 -9.90 -14.61
CA SER A 389 -10.84 -8.83 -13.81
C SER A 389 -9.76 -7.98 -13.11
N GLY A 390 -8.66 -8.58 -12.65
CA GLY A 390 -7.52 -7.88 -12.05
C GLY A 390 -6.72 -7.08 -13.09
N MET A 391 -6.37 -7.71 -14.21
CA MET A 391 -5.59 -7.09 -15.30
C MET A 391 -6.32 -5.89 -15.92
N LYS A 392 -7.65 -5.93 -16.03
CA LYS A 392 -8.44 -4.79 -16.51
C LYS A 392 -8.27 -3.54 -15.64
N ILE A 393 -8.11 -3.69 -14.33
CA ILE A 393 -7.84 -2.56 -13.43
C ILE A 393 -6.42 -2.05 -13.65
N LEU A 394 -5.44 -2.97 -13.71
CA LEU A 394 -4.03 -2.62 -13.85
C LEU A 394 -3.70 -2.04 -15.23
N GLU A 395 -4.51 -2.29 -16.25
CA GLU A 395 -4.30 -1.82 -17.62
C GLU A 395 -4.08 -0.30 -17.67
N TYR A 396 -4.85 0.47 -16.90
CA TYR A 396 -4.65 1.92 -16.81
C TYR A 396 -3.25 2.28 -16.29
N PHE A 397 -2.78 1.61 -15.24
CA PHE A 397 -1.48 1.85 -14.62
C PHE A 397 -0.29 1.33 -15.42
N THR A 398 -0.50 0.34 -16.26
CA THR A 398 0.56 -0.35 -17.00
C THR A 398 0.74 0.19 -18.42
N LEU A 399 -0.25 0.93 -18.95
CA LEU A 399 -0.17 1.58 -20.26
C LEU A 399 0.24 3.04 -20.21
N ASN A 400 -0.06 3.74 -19.11
CA ASN A 400 0.26 5.16 -18.95
C ASN A 400 1.62 5.35 -18.30
N ASN A 401 2.22 6.52 -18.57
CA ASN A 401 3.50 6.91 -17.99
C ASN A 401 3.31 8.17 -17.15
N TRP A 402 3.86 8.19 -15.94
CA TRP A 402 3.77 9.31 -15.02
C TRP A 402 5.15 9.75 -14.56
N ARG A 403 5.33 11.07 -14.52
CA ARG A 403 6.47 11.71 -13.87
C ARG A 403 6.06 12.10 -12.46
N LEU A 404 6.39 11.25 -11.50
CA LEU A 404 6.12 11.50 -10.08
C LEU A 404 7.30 12.26 -9.49
N LYS A 405 7.14 13.56 -9.21
CA LYS A 405 8.19 14.37 -8.61
C LYS A 405 8.29 14.05 -7.12
N SER A 406 9.50 13.80 -6.61
CA SER A 406 9.77 13.44 -5.22
C SER A 406 10.80 14.36 -4.55
N ASN A 407 10.91 15.61 -5.00
CA ASN A 407 11.97 16.53 -4.58
C ASN A 407 11.99 16.77 -3.06
N LYS A 408 10.82 17.00 -2.45
CA LYS A 408 10.69 17.16 -0.99
C LYS A 408 11.04 15.86 -0.26
N PHE A 409 10.68 14.70 -0.82
CA PHE A 409 11.08 13.42 -0.23
C PHE A 409 12.60 13.23 -0.26
N ASP A 410 13.25 13.59 -1.36
CA ASP A 410 14.72 13.60 -1.45
C ASP A 410 15.36 14.62 -0.49
N ASP A 411 14.73 15.76 -0.27
CA ASP A 411 15.22 16.77 0.66
C ASP A 411 15.24 16.26 2.11
N LEU A 412 14.37 15.29 2.47
CA LEU A 412 14.45 14.62 3.77
C LEU A 412 15.76 13.87 3.98
N ILE A 413 16.42 13.40 2.91
CA ILE A 413 17.74 12.73 2.98
C ILE A 413 18.80 13.74 3.42
N LYS A 414 18.75 14.96 2.88
CA LYS A 414 19.78 16.00 3.10
C LYS A 414 19.85 16.49 4.54
N ILE A 415 18.75 16.37 5.28
CA ILE A 415 18.62 16.80 6.67
C ILE A 415 18.81 15.67 7.69
N GLN A 416 19.09 14.44 7.23
CA GLN A 416 19.34 13.31 8.12
C GLN A 416 20.72 13.41 8.77
N SER A 417 20.78 13.08 10.06
CA SER A 417 22.05 12.76 10.71
C SER A 417 22.61 11.44 10.13
N HIS A 418 23.91 11.21 10.27
CA HIS A 418 24.54 9.98 9.76
C HIS A 418 23.91 8.70 10.37
N ASP A 419 23.52 8.76 11.64
CA ASP A 419 22.86 7.63 12.33
C ASP A 419 21.41 7.45 11.88
N ASP A 420 20.66 8.56 11.70
CA ASP A 420 19.30 8.51 11.19
C ASP A 420 19.28 7.98 9.74
N TYR A 421 20.26 8.35 8.91
CA TYR A 421 20.40 7.86 7.53
C TYR A 421 20.55 6.33 7.48
N LYS A 422 21.33 5.74 8.40
CA LYS A 422 21.51 4.29 8.48
C LYS A 422 20.27 3.58 9.04
N ARG A 423 19.60 4.18 10.02
CA ARG A 423 18.47 3.56 10.73
C ARG A 423 17.14 3.76 10.01
N PHE A 424 16.95 4.86 9.30
CA PHE A 424 15.73 5.22 8.59
C PHE A 424 16.06 5.53 7.13
N PHE A 425 16.60 4.51 6.45
CA PHE A 425 17.01 4.59 5.07
C PHE A 425 15.83 4.94 4.16
N ILE A 426 15.99 6.03 3.40
CA ILE A 426 15.01 6.56 2.42
C ILE A 426 15.63 6.89 1.05
N ASP A 427 16.95 6.73 0.87
CA ASP A 427 17.65 7.10 -0.37
C ASP A 427 17.37 6.09 -1.49
N THR A 428 16.35 6.37 -2.28
CA THR A 428 15.91 5.49 -3.38
C THR A 428 16.91 5.39 -4.53
N LYS A 429 17.86 6.34 -4.65
CA LYS A 429 18.92 6.32 -5.68
C LYS A 429 19.97 5.26 -5.44
N LYS A 430 20.05 4.74 -4.21
CA LYS A 430 21.01 3.71 -3.79
C LYS A 430 20.44 2.29 -3.85
N ILE A 431 19.19 2.12 -4.28
CA ILE A 431 18.57 0.81 -4.39
C ILE A 431 19.10 0.08 -5.63
N ASN A 432 19.57 -1.15 -5.45
CA ASN A 432 19.85 -2.06 -6.57
C ASN A 432 18.52 -2.70 -7.01
N PHE A 433 17.97 -2.22 -8.13
CA PHE A 433 16.66 -2.68 -8.61
C PHE A 433 16.67 -4.11 -9.12
N GLU A 434 17.75 -4.57 -9.76
CA GLU A 434 17.87 -5.96 -10.21
C GLU A 434 17.78 -6.91 -9.01
N LYS A 435 18.54 -6.61 -7.95
CA LYS A 435 18.48 -7.40 -6.71
C LYS A 435 17.11 -7.31 -6.04
N TYR A 436 16.52 -6.12 -5.97
CA TYR A 436 15.20 -5.94 -5.36
C TYR A 436 14.10 -6.70 -6.12
N PHE A 437 14.16 -6.75 -7.45
CA PHE A 437 13.24 -7.54 -8.27
C PHE A 437 13.48 -9.04 -8.10
N GLU A 438 14.72 -9.50 -8.04
CA GLU A 438 15.06 -10.88 -7.72
C GLU A 438 14.45 -11.30 -6.37
N ASP A 439 14.68 -10.51 -5.33
CA ASP A 439 14.16 -10.78 -3.99
C ASP A 439 12.62 -10.79 -3.99
N SER A 440 11.98 -9.90 -4.75
CA SER A 440 10.53 -9.87 -4.92
C SER A 440 9.99 -11.15 -5.61
N ILE A 441 10.71 -11.70 -6.60
CA ILE A 441 10.34 -12.95 -7.28
C ILE A 441 10.52 -14.15 -6.33
N ILE A 442 11.60 -14.16 -5.54
CA ILE A 442 11.82 -15.18 -4.50
C ILE A 442 10.71 -15.10 -3.44
N THR A 443 10.32 -13.90 -3.03
CA THR A 443 9.17 -13.67 -2.14
C THR A 443 7.89 -14.23 -2.72
N ALA A 444 7.60 -13.94 -4.00
CA ALA A 444 6.43 -14.46 -4.69
C ALA A 444 6.36 -15.98 -4.62
N ARG A 445 7.51 -16.65 -4.77
CA ARG A 445 7.65 -18.10 -4.69
C ARG A 445 7.35 -18.62 -3.28
N ILE A 446 8.09 -18.11 -2.29
CA ILE A 446 8.09 -18.65 -0.92
C ILE A 446 6.80 -18.32 -0.19
N LEU A 447 6.42 -17.03 -0.14
CA LEU A 447 5.29 -16.58 0.67
C LEU A 447 3.94 -16.86 0.00
N HIS A 448 3.83 -16.49 -1.28
CA HIS A 448 2.53 -16.53 -1.97
C HIS A 448 2.30 -17.82 -2.75
N GLY A 449 3.35 -18.33 -3.39
CA GLY A 449 3.35 -19.63 -4.07
C GLY A 449 3.38 -20.82 -3.11
N LYS A 450 3.70 -20.59 -1.83
CA LYS A 450 3.93 -21.63 -0.81
C LYS A 450 4.94 -22.69 -1.28
N ASP A 451 5.94 -22.25 -2.03
CA ASP A 451 6.91 -23.09 -2.71
C ASP A 451 8.32 -22.78 -2.18
N PRO A 452 8.77 -23.43 -1.09
CA PRO A 452 10.03 -23.09 -0.43
C PRO A 452 11.24 -23.41 -1.33
N LEU A 453 12.39 -22.79 -1.08
CA LEU A 453 13.60 -23.00 -1.89
C LEU A 453 14.10 -24.46 -1.88
N SER A 454 13.72 -25.26 -0.90
CA SER A 454 14.05 -26.70 -0.85
C SER A 454 13.43 -27.50 -2.01
N THR A 455 12.37 -27.01 -2.66
CA THR A 455 11.75 -27.67 -3.82
C THR A 455 12.44 -27.32 -5.15
N LEU A 456 13.40 -26.39 -5.14
CA LEU A 456 13.96 -25.80 -6.35
C LEU A 456 14.57 -26.84 -7.30
N SER A 457 15.28 -27.83 -6.78
CA SER A 457 15.86 -28.92 -7.57
C SER A 457 14.79 -29.71 -8.31
N ARG A 458 13.69 -30.05 -7.64
CA ARG A 458 12.54 -30.74 -8.25
C ARG A 458 11.88 -29.85 -9.30
N ALA A 459 11.67 -28.58 -8.99
CA ALA A 459 11.04 -27.65 -9.92
C ALA A 459 11.87 -27.48 -11.20
N LYS A 460 13.20 -27.42 -11.10
CA LYS A 460 14.11 -27.39 -12.26
C LYS A 460 14.04 -28.64 -13.14
N ILE A 461 13.74 -29.81 -12.59
CA ILE A 461 13.54 -31.05 -13.36
C ILE A 461 12.23 -30.95 -14.15
N VAL A 462 11.13 -30.62 -13.47
CA VAL A 462 9.81 -30.44 -14.09
C VAL A 462 9.86 -29.37 -15.19
N PHE A 463 10.66 -28.33 -14.98
CA PHE A 463 10.82 -27.23 -15.94
C PHE A 463 11.61 -27.61 -17.21
N LYS A 464 12.49 -28.61 -17.14
CA LYS A 464 13.28 -29.09 -18.28
C LYS A 464 12.55 -30.15 -19.11
N MET A 465 11.50 -30.76 -18.54
CA MET A 465 10.57 -31.65 -19.23
C MET A 465 9.54 -30.81 -20.00
#